data_AF-Q4FRH4-F1
#
_entry.id   AF-Q4FRH4-F1
#
_cell.length_a   1.000
_cell.length_b   1.000
_cell.length_c   1.000
_cell.angle_alpha   90.00
_cell.angle_beta   90.00
_cell.angle_gamma   90.00
#
_symmetry.space_group_name_H-M   'P 1'
#
loop_
_entity.id
_entity.type
_entity.pdbx_description
1 polymer ?
#
loop_
_entity_poly.entity_id
_entity_poly.type
_entity_poly.pdbx_seq_one_letter_code
_entity_poly.pdbx_strand_id
1 'polypeptide(L)'
;MPKISTESVNTTIAPSQPASTAPKDTATLFNPAKPTATPAQSSIDSVQPYHHKANHNQNRSIAQSGDATSSATASSSVTAAPKIGFVSLGCPKALVDSERIITELSRDGYQVASDYDGADLVVVNTCGFIESAVQESLDAIGEAISKNGKVIVTGCLGKEADKIREMHPAVLAVTGAHAYDEVIRAVALHVPKPDRSLDASYDPKIDLINEAGIKLTPSHYAYLKISEGCNHRCTFCIIPSLRGDLVSRPIDSVMNEALALKKAGVKELLIISQDTSAYGLDLKYKTSFWNGMPLKSKFYDLCQALNDLGIWVRLHYVYPYPHVDKVVELMGEKKLLPYLDIPFQHASHRILKAMKRPAHSENTLARIHAWREICPDIVIRSTFVVGFPGETEEDFQCLLDWLVEARLDRVGAFTYSEVEGAVANDLPNHVPEDVKQERYERLMTLQQDISAQKLQEKIGKTLMVLVDEIDREEGVAICRSYADAPEIDGHVYVDDIDAHVKVGQFLTVTIDDASEYDLFASYQA
;
A
#
# COMPACT_ATOMS: atom_id res chain seq x y z
N MET A 1 -10.68 67.00 21.88
CA MET A 1 -10.37 66.40 23.20
C MET A 1 -11.65 66.43 24.01
N PRO A 2 -12.01 65.30 24.63
CA PRO A 2 -11.41 64.92 25.90
C PRO A 2 -10.65 63.60 25.80
N LYS A 3 -9.43 63.61 26.35
CA LYS A 3 -8.61 62.44 26.64
C LYS A 3 -9.18 61.79 27.90
N ILE A 4 -9.44 60.49 27.87
CA ILE A 4 -9.64 59.69 29.08
C ILE A 4 -8.48 58.70 29.13
N SER A 5 -7.72 58.83 30.22
CA SER A 5 -6.45 58.20 30.52
C SER A 5 -6.65 56.90 31.30
N THR A 6 -5.94 55.86 30.87
CA THR A 6 -5.19 54.86 31.65
C THR A 6 -5.75 54.38 32.99
N GLU A 7 -6.11 53.09 33.05
CA GLU A 7 -5.81 52.23 34.20
C GLU A 7 -5.22 50.90 33.68
N SER A 8 -3.91 50.76 33.88
CA SER A 8 -3.13 49.56 33.61
C SER A 8 -3.26 48.60 34.80
N VAL A 9 -3.95 47.49 34.61
CA VAL A 9 -4.03 46.40 35.60
C VAL A 9 -2.82 45.49 35.41
N ASN A 10 -1.81 45.68 36.26
CA ASN A 10 -0.65 44.80 36.39
C ASN A 10 -1.03 43.62 37.29
N THR A 11 -1.41 42.49 36.69
CA THR A 11 -1.56 41.22 37.41
C THR A 11 -0.35 40.33 37.13
N THR A 12 0.59 40.35 38.07
CA THR A 12 1.77 39.49 38.11
C THR A 12 1.31 38.05 38.44
N ILE A 13 1.21 37.19 37.42
CA ILE A 13 0.95 35.76 37.62
C ILE A 13 2.30 35.05 37.70
N ALA A 14 2.65 34.59 38.90
CA ALA A 14 3.82 33.73 39.12
C ALA A 14 3.59 32.34 38.47
N PRO A 15 4.64 31.70 37.91
CA PRO A 15 4.49 30.51 37.10
C PRO A 15 4.20 29.28 37.97
N SER A 16 3.01 28.70 37.80
CA SER A 16 2.67 27.38 38.33
C SER A 16 3.44 26.32 37.55
N GLN A 17 4.27 25.54 38.26
CA GLN A 17 4.95 24.37 37.70
C GLN A 17 3.93 23.40 37.08
N PRO A 18 4.24 22.81 35.90
CA PRO A 18 3.32 21.90 35.24
C PRO A 18 3.14 20.65 36.09
N ALA A 19 1.89 20.36 36.42
CA ALA A 19 1.51 19.11 37.05
C ALA A 19 1.94 17.95 36.14
N SER A 20 2.82 17.11 36.68
CA SER A 20 3.22 15.82 36.12
C SER A 20 1.97 14.99 35.80
N THR A 21 1.52 15.05 34.56
CA THR A 21 0.55 14.10 34.01
C THR A 21 1.32 12.83 33.67
N ALA A 22 1.11 11.77 34.45
CA ALA A 22 1.60 10.44 34.12
C ALA A 22 1.26 10.11 32.64
N PRO A 23 2.20 9.54 31.88
CA PRO A 23 1.96 9.22 30.48
C PRO A 23 0.74 8.29 30.42
N LYS A 24 -0.29 8.72 29.68
CA LYS A 24 -1.41 7.83 29.35
C LYS A 24 -0.79 6.66 28.59
N ASP A 25 -0.85 5.49 29.19
CA ASP A 25 -0.31 4.24 28.67
C ASP A 25 -1.12 3.85 27.42
N THR A 26 -0.78 4.45 26.28
CA THR A 26 -1.49 4.26 25.01
C THR A 26 -0.91 3.07 24.27
N ALA A 27 -0.86 1.89 24.89
CA ALA A 27 -0.88 0.65 24.13
C ALA A 27 -2.22 0.61 23.38
N THR A 28 -2.34 1.33 22.27
CA THR A 28 -3.55 1.42 21.47
C THR A 28 -3.71 0.09 20.76
N LEU A 29 -4.40 -0.84 21.43
CA LEU A 29 -4.81 -2.11 20.89
C LEU A 29 -5.84 -1.87 19.79
N PHE A 30 -5.37 -1.66 18.56
CA PHE A 30 -6.24 -1.71 17.38
C PHE A 30 -6.42 -3.17 16.99
N ASN A 31 -7.63 -3.66 17.23
CA ASN A 31 -8.12 -5.02 16.94
C ASN A 31 -7.08 -6.18 16.98
N PRO A 32 -6.46 -6.47 18.13
CA PRO A 32 -5.91 -7.78 18.41
C PRO A 32 -7.01 -8.58 19.11
N ALA A 33 -7.50 -9.65 18.51
CA ALA A 33 -8.40 -10.56 19.21
C ALA A 33 -7.84 -10.84 20.63
N LYS A 34 -8.57 -10.37 21.66
CA LYS A 34 -8.14 -10.22 23.07
C LYS A 34 -7.26 -11.36 23.56
N PRO A 35 -6.09 -11.05 24.13
CA PRO A 35 -5.98 -11.15 25.59
C PRO A 35 -5.23 -9.97 26.24
N THR A 36 -5.76 -9.52 27.36
CA THR A 36 -5.18 -8.54 28.29
C THR A 36 -3.84 -9.04 28.86
N ALA A 37 -2.76 -8.31 28.63
CA ALA A 37 -1.49 -8.47 29.33
C ALA A 37 -1.54 -7.85 30.75
N THR A 38 -0.78 -8.43 31.67
CA THR A 38 -0.67 -8.00 33.09
C THR A 38 0.69 -7.31 33.28
N PRO A 39 0.77 -6.14 33.95
CA PRO A 39 2.00 -5.35 34.00
C PRO A 39 2.98 -5.86 35.06
N ALA A 40 4.23 -6.10 34.66
CA ALA A 40 5.36 -6.33 35.57
C ALA A 40 6.12 -5.02 35.76
N GLN A 41 6.30 -4.61 37.03
CA GLN A 41 7.09 -3.46 37.43
C GLN A 41 8.52 -3.89 37.72
N SER A 42 9.51 -3.26 37.08
CA SER A 42 10.88 -3.20 37.61
C SER A 42 11.58 -1.89 37.25
N SER A 43 12.36 -1.41 38.20
CA SER A 43 12.93 -0.07 38.36
C SER A 43 14.01 0.29 37.33
N ILE A 44 13.99 1.56 36.91
CA ILE A 44 14.82 2.19 35.89
C ILE A 44 16.14 2.70 36.51
N ASP A 45 17.28 2.22 36.01
CA ASP A 45 18.55 2.97 36.06
C ASP A 45 18.72 3.70 34.73
N SER A 46 18.89 5.03 34.81
CA SER A 46 18.87 5.93 33.65
C SER A 46 20.19 5.88 32.87
N VAL A 47 20.23 5.06 31.83
CA VAL A 47 21.18 5.20 30.71
C VAL A 47 20.33 5.48 29.48
N GLN A 48 20.61 6.57 28.74
CA GLN A 48 19.96 6.79 27.46
C GLN A 48 20.30 5.62 26.52
N PRO A 49 19.31 4.89 25.98
CA PRO A 49 19.56 3.85 25.00
C PRO A 49 20.20 4.47 23.76
N TYR A 50 21.26 3.83 23.27
CA TYR A 50 21.91 4.20 22.02
C TYR A 50 21.21 3.47 20.87
N HIS A 51 20.55 4.19 19.98
CA HIS A 51 19.91 3.63 18.79
C HIS A 51 20.85 3.68 17.59
N HIS A 52 20.88 2.61 16.80
CA HIS A 52 21.63 2.55 15.55
C HIS A 52 21.04 3.53 14.53
N LYS A 53 21.76 4.63 14.25
CA LYS A 53 21.37 5.63 13.26
C LYS A 53 21.73 5.18 11.83
N ALA A 54 21.05 4.17 11.30
CA ALA A 54 21.06 3.93 9.86
C ALA A 54 20.02 4.82 9.18
N ASN A 55 20.49 5.81 8.43
CA ASN A 55 19.65 6.63 7.57
C ASN A 55 19.37 5.85 6.27
N HIS A 56 18.36 4.97 6.29
CA HIS A 56 17.96 4.17 5.12
C HIS A 56 16.77 4.79 4.39
N ASN A 57 16.92 6.02 3.89
CA ASN A 57 15.99 6.56 2.90
C ASN A 57 16.68 6.74 1.55
N GLN A 58 17.00 5.62 0.91
CA GLN A 58 17.24 5.56 -0.54
C GLN A 58 16.53 4.31 -1.06
N ASN A 59 15.54 4.52 -1.93
CA ASN A 59 14.77 3.51 -2.66
C ASN A 59 15.62 2.26 -2.94
N ARG A 60 15.46 1.20 -2.15
CA ARG A 60 16.12 -0.09 -2.41
C ARG A 60 15.42 -0.76 -3.58
N SER A 61 16.17 -1.08 -4.63
CA SER A 61 15.75 -1.97 -5.70
C SER A 61 15.82 -3.43 -5.23
N ILE A 62 14.88 -4.26 -5.71
CA ILE A 62 14.67 -5.67 -5.37
C ILE A 62 15.77 -6.54 -5.98
N ALA A 63 17.01 -6.37 -5.54
CA ALA A 63 18.15 -7.10 -6.07
C ALA A 63 19.13 -7.53 -4.97
N GLN A 64 18.62 -8.03 -3.83
CA GLN A 64 19.45 -8.68 -2.81
C GLN A 64 18.70 -9.81 -2.10
N SER A 65 18.47 -10.91 -2.82
CA SER A 65 18.18 -12.22 -2.21
C SER A 65 18.23 -13.30 -3.29
N GLY A 66 19.42 -13.57 -3.80
CA GLY A 66 19.65 -14.62 -4.78
C GLY A 66 20.98 -15.29 -4.50
N ASP A 67 21.02 -16.17 -3.50
CA ASP A 67 22.10 -17.13 -3.33
C ASP A 67 21.63 -18.28 -2.41
N ALA A 68 21.16 -19.37 -3.01
CA ALA A 68 21.31 -20.71 -2.43
C ALA A 68 21.01 -21.83 -3.44
N THR A 69 22.03 -22.66 -3.64
CA THR A 69 21.98 -24.08 -4.03
C THR A 69 21.75 -24.47 -5.50
N SER A 70 22.85 -24.45 -6.26
CA SER A 70 23.08 -25.35 -7.39
C SER A 70 23.74 -26.65 -6.89
N SER A 71 23.00 -27.76 -6.88
CA SER A 71 23.58 -29.10 -7.13
C SER A 71 22.48 -30.07 -7.56
N ALA A 72 22.27 -30.22 -8.87
CA ALA A 72 21.38 -31.23 -9.42
C ALA A 72 22.19 -32.35 -10.08
N THR A 73 22.22 -33.51 -9.43
CA THR A 73 22.69 -34.78 -9.99
C THR A 73 21.55 -35.48 -10.72
N ALA A 74 21.86 -35.95 -11.93
CA ALA A 74 20.96 -36.62 -12.85
C ALA A 74 20.49 -38.01 -12.36
N SER A 75 19.21 -38.34 -12.57
CA SER A 75 18.76 -39.50 -13.38
C SER A 75 17.27 -39.85 -13.19
N SER A 76 16.68 -40.26 -14.31
CA SER A 76 15.31 -40.79 -14.56
C SER A 76 14.30 -39.79 -15.12
N SER A 77 13.82 -40.10 -16.33
CA SER A 77 12.88 -39.33 -17.14
C SER A 77 11.46 -39.42 -16.58
N VAL A 78 11.23 -38.76 -15.46
CA VAL A 78 9.90 -38.29 -15.08
C VAL A 78 9.69 -36.98 -15.83
N THR A 79 8.62 -36.84 -16.60
CA THR A 79 8.32 -35.57 -17.26
C THR A 79 8.01 -34.58 -16.15
N ALA A 80 9.01 -33.77 -15.77
CA ALA A 80 8.84 -32.74 -14.77
C ALA A 80 7.68 -31.83 -15.18
N ALA A 81 6.85 -31.45 -14.22
CA ALA A 81 5.73 -30.55 -14.48
C ALA A 81 6.27 -29.26 -15.14
N PRO A 82 5.61 -28.74 -16.20
CA PRO A 82 6.13 -27.61 -16.95
C PRO A 82 6.33 -26.38 -16.07
N LYS A 83 7.44 -25.68 -16.27
CA LYS A 83 7.85 -24.51 -15.49
C LYS A 83 7.44 -23.22 -16.20
N ILE A 84 6.71 -22.35 -15.51
CA ILE A 84 6.33 -21.03 -15.98
C ILE A 84 7.13 -19.98 -15.19
N GLY A 85 7.98 -19.23 -15.88
CA GLY A 85 8.64 -18.06 -15.29
C GLY A 85 7.63 -16.91 -15.18
N PHE A 86 7.60 -16.21 -14.04
CA PHE A 86 6.66 -15.12 -13.81
C PHE A 86 7.37 -13.87 -13.30
N VAL A 87 7.24 -12.77 -14.03
CA VAL A 87 7.74 -11.46 -13.62
C VAL A 87 6.57 -10.52 -13.42
N SER A 88 6.55 -9.85 -12.27
CA SER A 88 5.48 -8.92 -11.88
C SER A 88 6.06 -7.53 -11.68
N LEU A 89 5.62 -6.57 -12.48
CA LEU A 89 6.03 -5.17 -12.39
C LEU A 89 4.86 -4.29 -11.94
N GLY A 90 5.19 -3.14 -11.36
CA GLY A 90 4.23 -2.09 -11.02
C GLY A 90 3.77 -2.12 -9.57
N CYS A 91 2.46 -1.95 -9.35
CA CYS A 91 1.90 -1.61 -8.03
C CYS A 91 1.23 -2.81 -7.32
N PRO A 92 0.82 -2.67 -6.04
CA PRO A 92 0.12 -3.74 -5.31
C PRO A 92 -1.14 -4.29 -6.00
N LYS A 93 -1.78 -3.52 -6.89
CA LYS A 93 -2.92 -4.01 -7.67
C LYS A 93 -2.50 -5.03 -8.73
N ALA A 94 -1.34 -4.82 -9.35
CA ALA A 94 -0.70 -5.74 -10.27
C ALA A 94 -0.14 -6.96 -9.52
N LEU A 95 0.39 -6.76 -8.30
CA LEU A 95 0.78 -7.87 -7.41
C LEU A 95 -0.38 -8.84 -7.17
N VAL A 96 -1.56 -8.34 -6.79
CA VAL A 96 -2.76 -9.17 -6.59
C VAL A 96 -3.22 -9.83 -7.90
N ASP A 97 -3.01 -9.19 -9.07
CA ASP A 97 -3.26 -9.83 -10.37
C ASP A 97 -2.32 -11.01 -10.60
N SER A 98 -1.03 -10.84 -10.32
CA SER A 98 0.00 -11.87 -10.41
C SER A 98 -0.30 -13.04 -9.48
N GLU A 99 -0.60 -12.78 -8.20
CA GLU A 99 -0.95 -13.82 -7.22
C GLU A 99 -2.11 -14.71 -7.68
N ARG A 100 -3.12 -14.13 -8.34
CA ARG A 100 -4.26 -14.89 -8.88
C ARG A 100 -3.86 -15.78 -10.05
N ILE A 101 -3.09 -15.24 -11.00
CA ILE A 101 -2.60 -16.01 -12.15
C ILE A 101 -1.70 -17.15 -11.67
N ILE A 102 -0.76 -16.87 -10.77
CA ILE A 102 0.14 -17.86 -10.20
C ILE A 102 -0.66 -18.94 -9.46
N THR A 103 -1.65 -18.55 -8.66
CA THR A 103 -2.53 -19.50 -7.97
C THR A 103 -3.26 -20.43 -8.94
N GLU A 104 -3.77 -19.90 -10.05
CA GLU A 104 -4.48 -20.70 -11.05
C GLU A 104 -3.54 -21.62 -11.84
N LEU A 105 -2.37 -21.12 -12.26
CA LEU A 105 -1.34 -21.93 -12.90
C LEU A 105 -0.88 -23.08 -11.99
N SER A 106 -0.59 -22.81 -10.72
CA SER A 106 -0.19 -23.85 -9.79
C SER A 106 -1.33 -24.84 -9.51
N ARG A 107 -2.59 -24.39 -9.49
CA ARG A 107 -3.76 -25.30 -9.43
C ARG A 107 -3.87 -26.16 -10.68
N ASP A 108 -3.54 -25.65 -11.86
CA ASP A 108 -3.46 -26.41 -13.11
C ASP A 108 -2.25 -27.38 -13.14
N GLY A 109 -1.37 -27.33 -12.14
CA GLY A 109 -0.22 -28.21 -11.96
C GLY A 109 1.09 -27.70 -12.53
N TYR A 110 1.13 -26.45 -13.02
CA TYR A 110 2.37 -25.82 -13.46
C TYR A 110 3.29 -25.50 -12.28
N GLN A 111 4.59 -25.68 -12.45
CA GLN A 111 5.58 -25.11 -11.54
C GLN A 111 5.75 -23.64 -11.89
N VAL A 112 5.64 -22.73 -10.92
CA VAL A 112 5.82 -21.30 -11.17
C VAL A 112 7.06 -20.81 -10.44
N ALA A 113 7.90 -20.04 -11.12
CA ALA A 113 9.14 -19.50 -10.56
C ALA A 113 9.31 -18.01 -10.87
N SER A 114 10.13 -17.34 -10.06
CA SER A 114 10.45 -15.91 -10.20
C SER A 114 11.56 -15.63 -11.21
N ASP A 115 12.12 -16.65 -11.86
CA ASP A 115 13.21 -16.55 -12.82
C ASP A 115 12.84 -17.13 -14.19
N TYR A 116 13.70 -16.86 -15.17
CA TYR A 116 13.55 -17.36 -16.54
C TYR A 116 14.19 -18.74 -16.73
N ASP A 117 15.06 -19.16 -15.82
CA ASP A 117 16.01 -20.25 -16.03
C ASP A 117 15.29 -21.59 -16.10
N GLY A 118 15.37 -22.25 -17.26
CA GLY A 118 14.68 -23.51 -17.51
C GLY A 118 13.15 -23.41 -17.53
N ALA A 119 12.57 -22.21 -17.63
CA ALA A 119 11.14 -22.06 -17.85
C ALA A 119 10.76 -22.54 -19.25
N ASP A 120 9.60 -23.17 -19.40
CA ASP A 120 9.00 -23.55 -20.69
C ASP A 120 8.32 -22.37 -21.39
N LEU A 121 7.92 -21.35 -20.61
CA LEU A 121 7.33 -20.10 -21.04
C LEU A 121 7.45 -19.05 -19.92
N VAL A 122 7.56 -17.78 -20.30
CA VAL A 122 7.57 -16.66 -19.34
C VAL A 122 6.31 -15.80 -19.47
N VAL A 123 5.71 -15.45 -18.35
CA VAL A 123 4.63 -14.46 -18.25
C VAL A 123 5.20 -13.18 -17.64
N VAL A 124 5.05 -12.05 -18.34
CA VAL A 124 5.45 -10.73 -17.84
C VAL A 124 4.19 -9.91 -17.58
N ASN A 125 3.89 -9.65 -16.31
CA ASN A 125 2.82 -8.74 -15.89
C ASN A 125 3.38 -7.31 -15.79
N THR A 126 2.97 -6.49 -16.75
CA THR A 126 3.57 -5.18 -17.04
C THR A 126 2.84 -4.02 -16.39
N CYS A 127 3.60 -2.95 -16.15
CA CYS A 127 3.06 -1.65 -15.79
C CYS A 127 2.96 -0.76 -17.03
N GLY A 128 1.95 0.09 -17.08
CA GLY A 128 1.73 1.05 -18.19
C GLY A 128 1.28 2.40 -17.68
N PHE A 129 1.61 2.74 -16.43
CA PHE A 129 1.05 3.91 -15.76
C PHE A 129 1.89 5.19 -15.94
N ILE A 130 3.22 5.05 -15.95
CA ILE A 130 4.18 6.14 -16.18
C ILE A 130 5.22 5.69 -17.21
N GLU A 131 5.78 6.63 -17.96
CA GLU A 131 6.67 6.31 -19.10
C GLU A 131 7.91 5.51 -18.68
N SER A 132 8.50 5.81 -17.52
CA SER A 132 9.63 5.04 -16.99
C SER A 132 9.25 3.57 -16.74
N ALA A 133 8.04 3.31 -16.24
CA ALA A 133 7.54 1.96 -16.00
C ALA A 133 7.13 1.24 -17.30
N VAL A 134 6.73 1.99 -18.33
CA VAL A 134 6.51 1.47 -19.70
C VAL A 134 7.84 0.97 -20.26
N GLN A 135 8.89 1.80 -20.18
CA GLN A 135 10.22 1.41 -20.67
C GLN A 135 10.78 0.20 -19.91
N GLU A 136 10.70 0.20 -18.58
CA GLU A 136 11.08 -0.96 -17.75
C GLU A 136 10.32 -2.23 -18.17
N SER A 137 9.01 -2.10 -18.46
CA SER A 137 8.19 -3.23 -18.92
C SER A 137 8.63 -3.75 -20.28
N LEU A 138 8.97 -2.87 -21.23
CA LEU A 138 9.47 -3.24 -22.55
C LEU A 138 10.84 -3.93 -22.44
N ASP A 139 11.73 -3.41 -21.60
CA ASP A 139 13.06 -4.00 -21.38
C ASP A 139 12.94 -5.41 -20.77
N ALA A 140 12.06 -5.60 -19.78
CA ALA A 140 11.78 -6.91 -19.19
C ALA A 140 11.20 -7.92 -20.21
N ILE A 141 10.33 -7.47 -21.12
CA ILE A 141 9.82 -8.30 -22.23
C ILE A 141 10.98 -8.71 -23.15
N GLY A 142 11.84 -7.77 -23.53
CA GLY A 142 13.01 -8.02 -24.36
C GLY A 142 13.97 -9.03 -23.73
N GLU A 143 14.23 -8.89 -22.42
CA GLU A 143 15.07 -9.83 -21.66
C GLU A 143 14.44 -11.24 -21.64
N ALA A 144 13.14 -11.35 -21.33
CA ALA A 144 12.43 -12.62 -21.31
C ALA A 144 12.43 -13.32 -22.68
N ILE A 145 12.28 -12.57 -23.78
CA ILE A 145 12.36 -13.11 -25.14
C ILE A 145 13.77 -13.62 -25.43
N SER A 146 14.80 -12.86 -25.05
CA SER A 146 16.20 -13.23 -25.28
C SER A 146 16.57 -14.52 -24.52
N LYS A 147 16.11 -14.67 -23.27
CA LYS A 147 16.45 -15.81 -22.41
C LYS A 147 15.60 -17.05 -22.66
N ASN A 148 14.33 -16.90 -23.03
CA ASN A 148 13.37 -18.00 -23.14
C ASN A 148 12.83 -18.23 -24.56
N GLY A 149 12.55 -17.15 -25.29
CA GLY A 149 11.94 -17.18 -26.63
C GLY A 149 10.42 -17.35 -26.65
N LYS A 150 9.78 -17.79 -25.56
CA LYS A 150 8.31 -17.88 -25.45
C LYS A 150 7.80 -16.97 -24.33
N VAL A 151 7.20 -15.85 -24.72
CA VAL A 151 6.74 -14.83 -23.77
C VAL A 151 5.28 -14.49 -23.99
N ILE A 152 4.52 -14.48 -22.90
CA ILE A 152 3.17 -13.91 -22.82
C ILE A 152 3.24 -12.63 -22.01
N VAL A 153 2.63 -11.57 -22.53
CA VAL A 153 2.53 -10.29 -21.85
C VAL A 153 1.12 -10.11 -21.32
N THR A 154 1.02 -9.64 -20.08
CA THR A 154 -0.24 -9.27 -19.44
C THR A 154 -0.08 -7.97 -18.66
N GLY A 155 -1.16 -7.44 -18.10
CA GLY A 155 -1.12 -6.27 -17.24
C GLY A 155 -1.51 -4.96 -17.93
N CYS A 156 -1.13 -3.84 -17.32
CA CYS A 156 -1.61 -2.53 -17.71
C CYS A 156 -1.17 -2.14 -19.14
N LEU A 157 0.06 -2.47 -19.55
CA LEU A 157 0.56 -2.15 -20.88
C LEU A 157 -0.11 -2.97 -21.99
N GLY A 158 -0.85 -4.03 -21.65
CA GLY A 158 -1.53 -4.89 -22.62
C GLY A 158 -2.58 -4.19 -23.49
N LYS A 159 -3.04 -2.99 -23.11
CA LYS A 159 -3.90 -2.14 -23.96
C LYS A 159 -3.14 -1.54 -25.15
N GLU A 160 -1.81 -1.46 -25.07
CA GLU A 160 -0.91 -1.01 -26.14
C GLU A 160 -0.28 -2.21 -26.86
N ALA A 161 -1.10 -3.23 -27.16
CA ALA A 161 -0.63 -4.47 -27.78
C ALA A 161 0.10 -4.23 -29.11
N ASP A 162 -0.30 -3.21 -29.88
CA ASP A 162 0.36 -2.86 -31.14
C ASP A 162 1.79 -2.37 -30.90
N LYS A 163 2.01 -1.48 -29.92
CA LYS A 163 3.34 -0.99 -29.52
C LYS A 163 4.24 -2.13 -29.03
N ILE A 164 3.70 -3.02 -28.18
CA ILE A 164 4.43 -4.21 -27.72
C ILE A 164 4.84 -5.08 -28.91
N ARG A 165 3.93 -5.32 -29.86
CA ARG A 165 4.21 -6.18 -31.03
C ARG A 165 5.13 -5.53 -32.05
N GLU A 166 5.14 -4.21 -32.16
CA GLU A 166 6.08 -3.47 -32.99
C GLU A 166 7.51 -3.63 -32.47
N MET A 167 7.72 -3.44 -31.16
CA MET A 167 9.03 -3.56 -30.52
C MET A 167 9.46 -5.01 -30.31
N HIS A 168 8.52 -5.89 -29.97
CA HIS A 168 8.75 -7.29 -29.66
C HIS A 168 7.78 -8.22 -30.43
N PRO A 169 7.99 -8.42 -31.75
CA PRO A 169 7.10 -9.24 -32.58
C PRO A 169 7.00 -10.71 -32.15
N ALA A 170 7.98 -11.21 -31.39
CA ALA A 170 8.04 -12.59 -30.92
C ALA A 170 7.11 -12.89 -29.74
N VAL A 171 6.42 -11.89 -29.17
CA VAL A 171 5.45 -12.11 -28.08
C VAL A 171 4.28 -12.95 -28.57
N LEU A 172 4.04 -14.07 -27.88
CA LEU A 172 3.03 -15.07 -28.25
C LEU A 172 1.61 -14.55 -28.05
N ALA A 173 1.36 -13.89 -26.92
CA ALA A 173 0.07 -13.29 -26.60
C ALA A 173 0.26 -12.01 -25.79
N VAL A 174 -0.66 -11.07 -25.98
CA VAL A 174 -0.77 -9.84 -25.19
C VAL A 174 -2.19 -9.77 -24.65
N THR A 175 -2.33 -9.64 -23.34
CA THR A 175 -3.62 -9.57 -22.63
C THR A 175 -3.66 -8.34 -21.73
N GLY A 176 -4.86 -7.87 -21.38
CA GLY A 176 -5.02 -6.71 -20.52
C GLY A 176 -4.78 -7.00 -19.03
N ALA A 177 -4.86 -5.95 -18.21
CA ALA A 177 -4.94 -6.11 -16.76
C ALA A 177 -6.14 -7.00 -16.38
N HIS A 178 -6.05 -7.71 -15.24
CA HIS A 178 -7.09 -8.60 -14.71
C HIS A 178 -7.66 -9.65 -15.69
N ALA A 179 -6.98 -9.93 -16.81
CA ALA A 179 -7.40 -10.87 -17.84
C ALA A 179 -6.96 -12.31 -17.53
N TYR A 180 -7.29 -12.80 -16.32
CA TYR A 180 -6.78 -14.08 -15.77
C TYR A 180 -7.01 -15.25 -16.74
N ASP A 181 -8.26 -15.50 -17.13
CA ASP A 181 -8.61 -16.61 -18.01
C ASP A 181 -7.91 -16.54 -19.39
N GLU A 182 -7.63 -15.34 -19.89
CA GLU A 182 -6.91 -15.16 -21.16
C GLU A 182 -5.44 -15.58 -21.03
N VAL A 183 -4.79 -15.21 -19.92
CA VAL A 183 -3.41 -15.61 -19.64
C VAL A 183 -3.33 -17.13 -19.51
N ILE A 184 -4.25 -17.74 -18.75
CA ILE A 184 -4.26 -19.21 -18.56
C ILE A 184 -4.50 -19.94 -19.87
N ARG A 185 -5.44 -19.48 -20.71
CA ARG A 185 -5.64 -20.04 -22.06
C ARG A 185 -4.41 -19.89 -22.94
N ALA A 186 -3.75 -18.74 -22.91
CA ALA A 186 -2.55 -18.49 -23.69
C ALA A 186 -1.39 -19.38 -23.24
N VAL A 187 -1.20 -19.57 -21.92
CA VAL A 187 -0.21 -20.51 -21.39
C VAL A 187 -0.52 -21.93 -21.87
N ALA A 188 -1.74 -22.40 -21.68
CA ALA A 188 -2.16 -23.76 -22.05
C ALA A 188 -2.04 -24.05 -23.57
N LEU A 189 -2.12 -23.02 -24.42
CA LEU A 189 -1.93 -23.15 -25.86
C LEU A 189 -0.48 -23.47 -26.24
N HIS A 190 0.49 -22.95 -25.50
CA HIS A 190 1.92 -23.05 -25.82
C HIS A 190 2.68 -24.05 -24.94
N VAL A 191 2.15 -24.31 -23.74
CA VAL A 191 2.67 -25.27 -22.77
C VAL A 191 1.47 -26.11 -22.30
N PRO A 192 1.25 -27.31 -22.88
CA PRO A 192 0.12 -28.15 -22.53
C PRO A 192 0.03 -28.39 -21.03
N LYS A 193 -1.20 -28.41 -20.49
CA LYS A 193 -1.42 -28.67 -19.07
C LYS A 193 -0.78 -30.01 -18.67
N PRO A 194 -0.07 -30.08 -17.53
CA PRO A 194 0.49 -31.33 -17.05
C PRO A 194 -0.62 -32.36 -16.83
N ASP A 195 -0.43 -33.57 -17.36
CA ASP A 195 -1.35 -34.68 -17.14
C ASP A 195 -1.11 -35.27 -15.74
N ARG A 196 -1.95 -34.86 -14.79
CA ARG A 196 -1.92 -35.35 -13.41
C ARG A 196 -2.05 -36.88 -13.31
N SER A 197 -2.62 -37.56 -14.31
CA SER A 197 -2.75 -39.03 -14.30
C SER A 197 -1.49 -39.78 -14.72
N LEU A 198 -0.58 -39.11 -15.44
CA LEU A 198 0.69 -39.68 -15.91
C LEU A 198 1.85 -39.37 -14.95
N ASP A 199 1.69 -38.40 -14.06
CA ASP A 199 2.71 -38.04 -13.08
C ASP A 199 2.66 -38.99 -11.87
N ALA A 200 3.46 -40.07 -11.93
CA ALA A 200 3.67 -40.95 -10.79
C ALA A 200 4.35 -40.26 -9.58
N SER A 201 4.88 -39.05 -9.77
CA SER A 201 5.44 -38.17 -8.73
C SER A 201 4.48 -37.07 -8.28
N TYR A 202 3.22 -37.08 -8.75
CA TYR A 202 2.18 -36.17 -8.29
C TYR A 202 1.96 -36.38 -6.79
N ASP A 203 2.54 -35.50 -5.99
CA ASP A 203 2.23 -35.43 -4.57
C ASP A 203 0.87 -34.72 -4.43
N PRO A 204 -0.17 -35.37 -3.89
CA PRO A 204 -1.43 -34.70 -3.58
C PRO A 204 -1.24 -33.49 -2.67
N LYS A 205 -0.09 -33.38 -1.99
CA LYS A 205 0.28 -32.17 -1.26
C LYS A 205 0.44 -30.93 -2.14
N ILE A 206 0.61 -31.07 -3.46
CA ILE A 206 0.61 -29.95 -4.41
C ILE A 206 -0.80 -29.33 -4.52
N ASP A 207 -1.86 -30.12 -4.27
CA ASP A 207 -3.23 -29.60 -4.10
C ASP A 207 -3.45 -28.88 -2.75
N LEU A 208 -2.42 -28.72 -1.90
CA LEU A 208 -2.50 -27.96 -0.65
C LEU A 208 -2.52 -26.45 -0.84
N ILE A 209 -2.68 -25.94 -2.07
CA ILE A 209 -3.00 -24.52 -2.27
C ILE A 209 -4.33 -24.27 -1.56
N ASN A 210 -4.22 -23.68 -0.37
CA ASN A 210 -5.37 -23.42 0.47
C ASN A 210 -6.28 -22.35 -0.18
N GLU A 211 -7.41 -22.06 0.47
CA GLU A 211 -8.39 -21.10 -0.03
C GLU A 211 -7.81 -19.69 -0.26
N ALA A 212 -6.68 -19.34 0.38
CA ALA A 212 -6.04 -18.03 0.25
C ALA A 212 -5.19 -17.89 -1.03
N GLY A 213 -4.85 -19.00 -1.68
CA GLY A 213 -3.97 -19.01 -2.85
C GLY A 213 -2.50 -18.79 -2.50
N ILE A 214 -1.67 -18.62 -3.54
CA ILE A 214 -0.25 -18.28 -3.42
C ILE A 214 -0.14 -16.77 -3.20
N LYS A 215 0.67 -16.37 -2.23
CA LYS A 215 0.95 -14.97 -1.88
C LYS A 215 2.40 -14.65 -2.19
N LEU A 216 2.64 -13.45 -2.70
CA LEU A 216 3.97 -12.91 -2.97
C LEU A 216 4.43 -11.93 -1.87
N THR A 217 3.56 -11.63 -0.92
CA THR A 217 3.86 -10.88 0.30
C THR A 217 4.38 -11.80 1.41
N PRO A 218 5.10 -11.24 2.41
CA PRO A 218 5.33 -11.92 3.68
C PRO A 218 4.04 -12.47 4.31
N SER A 219 4.16 -13.61 5.01
CA SER A 219 3.00 -14.40 5.48
C SER A 219 2.03 -13.67 6.42
N HIS A 220 2.46 -12.58 7.05
CA HIS A 220 1.70 -11.85 8.06
C HIS A 220 0.85 -10.70 7.52
N TYR A 221 0.99 -10.31 6.25
CA TYR A 221 0.10 -9.34 5.62
C TYR A 221 -0.28 -9.75 4.20
N ALA A 222 -1.41 -9.26 3.72
CA ALA A 222 -1.81 -9.46 2.32
C ALA A 222 -2.62 -8.29 1.79
N TYR A 223 -2.42 -8.00 0.51
CA TYR A 223 -3.27 -7.07 -0.22
C TYR A 223 -4.58 -7.76 -0.61
N LEU A 224 -5.72 -7.10 -0.34
CA LEU A 224 -7.05 -7.57 -0.72
C LEU A 224 -7.69 -6.57 -1.67
N LYS A 225 -7.75 -6.95 -2.95
CA LYS A 225 -8.37 -6.11 -3.99
C LYS A 225 -9.87 -6.31 -4.05
N ILE A 226 -10.64 -5.24 -3.83
CA ILE A 226 -12.11 -5.32 -3.68
C ILE A 226 -12.89 -4.92 -4.94
N SER A 227 -12.25 -4.18 -5.84
CA SER A 227 -12.82 -3.73 -7.11
C SER A 227 -11.70 -3.45 -8.12
N GLU A 228 -12.08 -3.33 -9.38
CA GLU A 228 -11.25 -2.89 -10.49
C GLU A 228 -11.80 -1.63 -11.15
N GLY A 229 -10.94 -0.92 -11.87
CA GLY A 229 -11.32 0.25 -12.66
C GLY A 229 -11.74 1.45 -11.82
N CYS A 230 -12.10 2.55 -12.49
CA CYS A 230 -12.47 3.79 -11.81
C CYS A 230 -13.46 4.61 -12.67
N ASN A 231 -14.50 5.15 -12.04
CA ASN A 231 -15.50 5.98 -12.72
C ASN A 231 -15.06 7.45 -12.89
N HIS A 232 -13.95 7.85 -12.28
CA HIS A 232 -13.42 9.19 -12.48
C HIS A 232 -12.85 9.37 -13.89
N ARG A 233 -12.84 10.62 -14.34
CA ARG A 233 -12.27 11.06 -15.63
C ARG A 233 -11.29 12.21 -15.39
N CYS A 234 -10.40 12.00 -14.43
CA CYS A 234 -9.34 12.96 -14.09
C CYS A 234 -8.50 13.21 -15.34
N THR A 235 -8.16 14.47 -15.63
CA THR A 235 -7.49 14.83 -16.90
C THR A 235 -6.09 14.26 -17.02
N PHE A 236 -5.39 14.06 -15.90
CA PHE A 236 -4.05 13.47 -15.84
C PHE A 236 -4.02 11.94 -15.80
N CYS A 237 -5.17 11.26 -15.70
CA CYS A 237 -5.20 9.85 -15.33
C CYS A 237 -5.73 8.96 -16.46
N ILE A 238 -4.95 7.97 -16.86
CA ILE A 238 -5.32 6.97 -17.87
C ILE A 238 -5.87 5.67 -17.27
N ILE A 239 -6.04 5.56 -15.95
CA ILE A 239 -6.55 4.33 -15.31
C ILE A 239 -7.82 3.77 -15.99
N PRO A 240 -8.84 4.58 -16.34
CA PRO A 240 -10.03 4.03 -16.98
C PRO A 240 -9.78 3.47 -18.39
N SER A 241 -8.80 3.98 -19.16
CA SER A 241 -8.44 3.39 -20.46
C SER A 241 -7.71 2.05 -20.27
N LEU A 242 -6.89 1.94 -19.23
CA LEU A 242 -6.14 0.73 -18.90
C LEU A 242 -7.01 -0.38 -18.29
N ARG A 243 -7.85 -0.03 -17.30
CA ARG A 243 -8.56 -0.97 -16.42
C ARG A 243 -10.09 -0.88 -16.48
N GLY A 244 -10.65 0.04 -17.28
CA GLY A 244 -12.09 0.21 -17.41
C GLY A 244 -12.75 1.00 -16.27
N ASP A 245 -14.07 1.00 -16.30
CA ASP A 245 -14.92 1.58 -15.27
C ASP A 245 -14.97 0.72 -14.01
N LEU A 246 -15.55 1.24 -12.93
CA LEU A 246 -15.65 0.55 -11.66
C LEU A 246 -16.39 -0.79 -11.80
N VAL A 247 -15.71 -1.87 -11.47
CA VAL A 247 -16.28 -3.23 -11.33
C VAL A 247 -15.95 -3.75 -9.95
N SER A 248 -16.95 -3.74 -9.06
CA SER A 248 -16.79 -4.23 -7.69
C SER A 248 -17.01 -5.73 -7.62
N ARG A 249 -16.23 -6.39 -6.74
CA ARG A 249 -16.48 -7.78 -6.37
C ARG A 249 -17.67 -7.85 -5.40
N PRO A 250 -18.54 -8.87 -5.49
CA PRO A 250 -19.55 -9.11 -4.47
C PRO A 250 -18.93 -9.30 -3.08
N ILE A 251 -19.57 -8.74 -2.04
CA ILE A 251 -19.00 -8.72 -0.68
C ILE A 251 -18.73 -10.12 -0.11
N ASP A 252 -19.55 -11.10 -0.43
CA ASP A 252 -19.34 -12.50 -0.04
C ASP A 252 -18.05 -13.08 -0.63
N SER A 253 -17.73 -12.79 -1.89
CA SER A 253 -16.46 -13.18 -2.50
C SER A 253 -15.27 -12.53 -1.79
N VAL A 254 -15.37 -11.23 -1.49
CA VAL A 254 -14.31 -10.50 -0.77
C VAL A 254 -14.11 -11.06 0.63
N MET A 255 -15.20 -11.30 1.37
CA MET A 255 -15.16 -11.81 2.73
C MET A 255 -14.70 -13.27 2.82
N ASN A 256 -15.00 -14.11 1.82
CA ASN A 256 -14.46 -15.46 1.73
C ASN A 256 -12.94 -15.45 1.55
N GLU A 257 -12.42 -14.59 0.66
CA GLU A 257 -10.96 -14.42 0.48
C GLU A 257 -10.30 -13.85 1.74
N ALA A 258 -10.90 -12.84 2.36
CA ALA A 258 -10.40 -12.24 3.60
C ALA A 258 -10.32 -13.26 4.76
N LEU A 259 -11.35 -14.11 4.89
CA LEU A 259 -11.36 -15.19 5.88
C LEU A 259 -10.30 -16.26 5.57
N ALA A 260 -10.12 -16.62 4.29
CA ALA A 260 -9.10 -17.55 3.88
C ALA A 260 -7.68 -17.03 4.21
N LEU A 261 -7.41 -15.76 3.94
CA LEU A 261 -6.16 -15.08 4.29
C LEU A 261 -5.92 -15.11 5.81
N LYS A 262 -6.94 -14.75 6.60
CA LYS A 262 -6.87 -14.86 8.07
C LYS A 262 -6.52 -16.28 8.52
N LYS A 263 -7.19 -17.31 7.98
CA LYS A 263 -6.93 -18.72 8.31
C LYS A 263 -5.49 -19.14 7.93
N ALA A 264 -4.94 -18.56 6.87
CA ALA A 264 -3.56 -18.78 6.43
C ALA A 264 -2.50 -18.11 7.33
N GLY A 265 -2.91 -17.30 8.32
CA GLY A 265 -2.02 -16.68 9.30
C GLY A 265 -1.83 -15.18 9.12
N VAL A 266 -2.42 -14.57 8.08
CA VAL A 266 -2.38 -13.13 7.83
C VAL A 266 -2.91 -12.36 9.03
N LYS A 267 -2.13 -11.37 9.47
CA LYS A 267 -2.41 -10.47 10.60
C LYS A 267 -2.88 -9.09 10.15
N GLU A 268 -2.63 -8.72 8.89
CA GLU A 268 -3.04 -7.44 8.31
C GLU A 268 -3.58 -7.60 6.88
N LEU A 269 -4.76 -7.05 6.62
CA LEU A 269 -5.32 -6.88 5.28
C LEU A 269 -5.16 -5.44 4.82
N LEU A 270 -4.50 -5.26 3.68
CA LEU A 270 -4.38 -3.99 2.99
C LEU A 270 -5.44 -3.92 1.89
N ILE A 271 -6.51 -3.18 2.16
CA ILE A 271 -7.65 -3.06 1.26
C ILE A 271 -7.30 -2.08 0.15
N ILE A 272 -7.34 -2.56 -1.10
CA ILE A 272 -6.94 -1.77 -2.27
C ILE A 272 -7.98 -1.84 -3.39
N SER A 273 -8.06 -0.74 -4.14
CA SER A 273 -8.65 -0.61 -5.48
C SER A 273 -8.24 0.76 -6.04
N GLN A 274 -8.75 1.17 -7.20
CA GLN A 274 -8.46 2.50 -7.76
C GLN A 274 -9.30 3.61 -7.09
N ASP A 275 -10.48 3.27 -6.56
CA ASP A 275 -11.29 4.09 -5.65
C ASP A 275 -12.02 3.16 -4.66
N THR A 276 -11.38 2.96 -3.50
CA THR A 276 -11.85 1.99 -2.48
C THR A 276 -13.15 2.44 -1.84
N SER A 277 -13.33 3.76 -1.70
CA SER A 277 -14.53 4.33 -1.10
C SER A 277 -15.76 4.28 -2.01
N ALA A 278 -15.59 4.07 -3.32
CA ALA A 278 -16.69 3.88 -4.27
C ALA A 278 -17.22 2.43 -4.31
N TYR A 279 -16.62 1.51 -3.55
CA TYR A 279 -16.96 0.09 -3.56
C TYR A 279 -18.48 -0.17 -3.48
N GLY A 280 -18.96 -0.93 -4.47
CA GLY A 280 -20.33 -1.39 -4.57
C GLY A 280 -21.32 -0.45 -5.24
N LEU A 281 -20.89 0.74 -5.68
CA LEU A 281 -21.73 1.70 -6.39
C LEU A 281 -22.30 1.12 -7.70
N ASP A 282 -21.44 0.44 -8.47
CA ASP A 282 -21.79 -0.26 -9.72
C ASP A 282 -22.75 -1.43 -9.48
N LEU A 283 -22.62 -2.11 -8.34
CA LEU A 283 -23.51 -3.19 -7.90
C LEU A 283 -24.83 -2.68 -7.30
N LYS A 284 -25.04 -1.36 -7.22
CA LYS A 284 -26.18 -0.73 -6.54
C LYS A 284 -26.37 -1.26 -5.12
N TYR A 285 -25.26 -1.52 -4.43
CA TYR A 285 -25.21 -2.09 -3.08
C TYR A 285 -25.97 -3.41 -2.92
N LYS A 286 -25.93 -4.26 -3.96
CA LYS A 286 -26.55 -5.59 -3.95
C LYS A 286 -26.19 -6.36 -2.68
N THR A 287 -27.22 -6.91 -2.04
CA THR A 287 -27.06 -7.81 -0.90
C THR A 287 -26.55 -9.17 -1.35
N SER A 288 -25.50 -9.65 -0.69
CA SER A 288 -25.04 -11.03 -0.73
C SER A 288 -25.13 -11.64 0.66
N PHE A 289 -25.02 -12.96 0.76
CA PHE A 289 -25.01 -13.66 2.04
C PHE A 289 -23.61 -14.21 2.31
N TRP A 290 -23.03 -13.85 3.45
CA TRP A 290 -21.76 -14.40 3.90
C TRP A 290 -21.98 -15.07 5.25
N ASN A 291 -21.69 -16.37 5.36
CA ASN A 291 -22.00 -17.20 6.54
C ASN A 291 -23.45 -17.05 7.03
N GLY A 292 -24.40 -16.96 6.08
CA GLY A 292 -25.83 -16.76 6.37
C GLY A 292 -26.23 -15.34 6.76
N MET A 293 -25.27 -14.43 6.99
CA MET A 293 -25.54 -13.03 7.29
C MET A 293 -25.75 -12.22 6.00
N PRO A 294 -26.85 -11.46 5.88
CA PRO A 294 -27.07 -10.58 4.73
C PRO A 294 -26.17 -9.35 4.85
N LEU A 295 -25.27 -9.15 3.89
CA LEU A 295 -24.38 -8.00 3.80
C LEU A 295 -24.62 -7.27 2.48
N LYS A 296 -24.75 -5.95 2.53
CA LYS A 296 -24.76 -5.14 1.30
C LYS A 296 -23.35 -4.97 0.80
N SER A 297 -23.14 -5.13 -0.51
CA SER A 297 -21.86 -4.82 -1.13
C SER A 297 -21.68 -3.30 -1.17
N LYS A 298 -21.30 -2.71 -0.05
CA LYS A 298 -21.13 -1.26 0.16
C LYS A 298 -19.91 -1.05 1.06
N PHE A 299 -19.16 0.02 0.81
CA PHE A 299 -17.91 0.31 1.52
C PHE A 299 -18.02 0.21 3.05
N TYR A 300 -19.02 0.87 3.66
CA TYR A 300 -19.22 0.83 5.12
C TYR A 300 -19.51 -0.58 5.65
N ASP A 301 -20.42 -1.32 5.00
CA ASP A 301 -20.78 -2.68 5.41
C ASP A 301 -19.59 -3.66 5.26
N LEU A 302 -18.78 -3.48 4.21
CA LEU A 302 -17.51 -4.20 4.03
C LEU A 302 -16.54 -3.91 5.16
N CYS A 303 -16.34 -2.65 5.52
CA CYS A 303 -15.48 -2.26 6.64
C CYS A 303 -15.91 -2.90 7.97
N GLN A 304 -17.21 -2.92 8.26
CA GLN A 304 -17.72 -3.60 9.46
C GLN A 304 -17.47 -5.11 9.41
N ALA A 305 -17.75 -5.76 8.29
CA ALA A 305 -17.54 -7.19 8.14
C ALA A 305 -16.05 -7.58 8.24
N LEU A 306 -15.15 -6.77 7.68
CA LEU A 306 -13.70 -6.98 7.78
C LEU A 306 -13.20 -6.84 9.23
N ASN A 307 -13.72 -5.90 10.00
CA ASN A 307 -13.41 -5.77 11.44
C ASN A 307 -13.71 -7.07 12.21
N ASP A 308 -14.81 -7.76 11.88
CA ASP A 308 -15.23 -8.97 12.59
C ASP A 308 -14.24 -10.14 12.40
N LEU A 309 -13.30 -10.02 11.46
CA LEU A 309 -12.18 -10.95 11.30
C LEU A 309 -11.16 -10.83 12.44
N GLY A 310 -11.11 -9.74 13.21
CA GLY A 310 -10.20 -9.65 14.37
C GLY A 310 -8.72 -9.58 14.01
N ILE A 311 -8.41 -9.02 12.84
CA ILE A 311 -7.06 -8.76 12.33
C ILE A 311 -6.97 -7.29 11.87
N TRP A 312 -5.77 -6.78 11.64
CA TRP A 312 -5.58 -5.41 11.16
C TRP A 312 -6.19 -5.23 9.76
N VAL A 313 -6.86 -4.10 9.55
CA VAL A 313 -7.48 -3.74 8.26
C VAL A 313 -7.11 -2.30 7.96
N ARG A 314 -6.31 -2.09 6.90
CA ARG A 314 -5.81 -0.79 6.44
C ARG A 314 -6.43 -0.42 5.11
N LEU A 315 -6.90 0.82 4.97
CA LEU A 315 -7.63 1.28 3.78
C LEU A 315 -6.76 2.19 2.91
N HIS A 316 -6.60 1.82 1.63
CA HIS A 316 -5.85 2.61 0.66
C HIS A 316 -6.74 3.19 -0.44
N TYR A 317 -6.31 4.30 -1.04
CA TYR A 317 -7.02 4.97 -2.14
C TYR A 317 -8.48 5.30 -1.80
N VAL A 318 -8.71 5.84 -0.59
CA VAL A 318 -10.03 6.22 -0.08
C VAL A 318 -10.29 7.67 -0.48
N TYR A 319 -11.16 7.88 -1.49
CA TYR A 319 -11.61 9.22 -1.83
C TYR A 319 -12.46 9.80 -0.69
N PRO A 320 -12.37 11.10 -0.40
CA PRO A 320 -12.98 11.69 0.80
C PRO A 320 -14.48 11.97 0.58
N TYR A 321 -15.26 10.96 0.19
CA TYR A 321 -16.72 11.09 0.08
C TYR A 321 -17.38 11.25 1.45
N PRO A 322 -18.57 11.88 1.56
CA PRO A 322 -19.23 12.10 2.85
C PRO A 322 -19.49 10.84 3.68
N HIS A 323 -19.66 9.67 3.05
CA HIS A 323 -19.86 8.42 3.78
C HIS A 323 -18.58 7.85 4.42
N VAL A 324 -17.40 8.38 4.08
CA VAL A 324 -16.13 8.03 4.73
C VAL A 324 -16.11 8.51 6.18
N ASP A 325 -16.82 9.59 6.52
CA ASP A 325 -16.97 10.09 7.90
C ASP A 325 -17.47 8.98 8.84
N LYS A 326 -18.39 8.13 8.37
CA LYS A 326 -18.88 6.96 9.11
C LYS A 326 -17.85 5.86 9.29
N VAL A 327 -16.92 5.70 8.35
CA VAL A 327 -15.81 4.74 8.48
C VAL A 327 -14.76 5.27 9.46
N VAL A 328 -14.55 6.58 9.53
CA VAL A 328 -13.68 7.21 10.55
C VAL A 328 -14.26 7.01 11.96
N GLU A 329 -15.58 7.01 12.14
CA GLU A 329 -16.21 6.62 13.42
C GLU A 329 -15.79 5.19 13.83
N LEU A 330 -15.74 4.23 12.90
CA LEU A 330 -15.26 2.87 13.17
C LEU A 330 -13.77 2.84 13.58
N MET A 331 -12.95 3.72 13.00
CA MET A 331 -11.54 3.87 13.39
C MET A 331 -11.39 4.44 14.80
N GLY A 332 -12.22 5.44 15.17
CA GLY A 332 -12.31 5.97 16.53
C GLY A 332 -12.72 4.90 17.55
N GLU A 333 -13.61 4.00 17.16
CA GLU A 333 -14.00 2.81 17.93
C GLU A 333 -12.95 1.67 17.92
N LYS A 334 -11.78 1.87 17.30
CA LYS A 334 -10.67 0.90 17.21
C LYS A 334 -11.02 -0.40 16.45
N LYS A 335 -12.07 -0.37 15.61
CA LYS A 335 -12.53 -1.50 14.78
C LYS A 335 -11.69 -1.68 13.50
N LEU A 336 -11.13 -0.59 13.00
CA LEU A 336 -10.23 -0.55 11.86
C LEU A 336 -8.94 0.14 12.29
N LEU A 337 -7.85 -0.08 11.54
CA LEU A 337 -6.69 0.77 11.72
C LEU A 337 -7.07 2.21 11.35
N PRO A 338 -6.65 3.21 12.15
CA PRO A 338 -6.99 4.60 11.93
C PRO A 338 -6.07 5.18 10.86
N TYR A 339 -6.09 4.61 9.67
CA TYR A 339 -5.21 4.95 8.57
C TYR A 339 -6.02 5.14 7.30
N LEU A 340 -5.88 6.32 6.69
CA LEU A 340 -6.48 6.64 5.40
C LEU A 340 -5.40 7.13 4.44
N ASP A 341 -5.17 6.36 3.37
CA ASP A 341 -4.46 6.87 2.20
C ASP A 341 -5.47 7.50 1.22
N ILE A 342 -5.38 8.83 1.09
CA ILE A 342 -6.32 9.66 0.35
C ILE A 342 -5.57 10.32 -0.82
N PRO A 343 -6.03 10.15 -2.06
CA PRO A 343 -5.36 10.76 -3.20
C PRO A 343 -5.75 12.25 -3.34
N PHE A 344 -5.28 13.18 -2.49
CA PHE A 344 -5.68 14.60 -2.64
C PHE A 344 -5.17 15.22 -3.95
N GLN A 345 -3.96 14.86 -4.39
CA GLN A 345 -3.26 15.33 -5.60
C GLN A 345 -2.85 16.81 -5.59
N HIS A 346 -3.70 17.71 -5.09
CA HIS A 346 -3.40 19.13 -4.96
C HIS A 346 -4.32 19.77 -3.90
N ALA A 347 -4.11 21.05 -3.55
CA ALA A 347 -4.97 21.81 -2.64
C ALA A 347 -5.68 23.01 -3.32
N SER A 348 -5.02 23.69 -4.28
CA SER A 348 -5.66 24.76 -5.04
C SER A 348 -6.92 24.29 -5.76
N HIS A 349 -8.04 24.98 -5.51
CA HIS A 349 -9.32 24.76 -6.17
C HIS A 349 -9.19 24.86 -7.71
N ARG A 350 -8.38 25.79 -8.22
CA ARG A 350 -8.20 26.00 -9.67
C ARG A 350 -7.57 24.78 -10.32
N ILE A 351 -6.50 24.27 -9.71
CA ILE A 351 -5.78 23.09 -10.19
C ILE A 351 -6.62 21.83 -10.02
N LEU A 352 -7.26 21.62 -8.87
CA LEU A 352 -8.15 20.48 -8.66
C LEU A 352 -9.32 20.45 -9.66
N LYS A 353 -9.86 21.62 -10.03
CA LYS A 353 -10.88 21.75 -11.08
C LYS A 353 -10.32 21.39 -12.46
N ALA A 354 -9.13 21.86 -12.82
CA ALA A 354 -8.47 21.52 -14.08
C ALA A 354 -8.11 20.02 -14.16
N MET A 355 -7.73 19.42 -13.02
CA MET A 355 -7.52 17.99 -12.85
C MET A 355 -8.82 17.16 -12.92
N LYS A 356 -10.00 17.79 -12.85
CA LYS A 356 -11.33 17.16 -12.69
C LYS A 356 -11.45 16.27 -11.43
N ARG A 357 -10.85 16.70 -10.32
CA ARG A 357 -10.94 16.02 -9.01
C ARG A 357 -12.26 16.37 -8.32
N PRO A 358 -13.00 15.41 -7.73
CA PRO A 358 -14.22 15.72 -6.98
C PRO A 358 -13.96 16.62 -5.75
N ALA A 359 -12.77 16.49 -5.16
CA ALA A 359 -12.34 17.26 -3.99
C ALA A 359 -12.28 18.78 -4.22
N HIS A 360 -12.31 19.29 -5.47
CA HIS A 360 -12.38 20.73 -5.71
C HIS A 360 -13.64 21.36 -5.10
N SER A 361 -14.69 20.58 -4.83
CA SER A 361 -15.96 21.07 -4.28
C SER A 361 -16.07 20.95 -2.76
N GLU A 362 -15.04 20.41 -2.10
CA GLU A 362 -15.06 20.04 -0.69
C GLU A 362 -14.08 20.91 0.11
N ASN A 363 -14.45 21.27 1.34
CA ASN A 363 -13.51 21.83 2.30
C ASN A 363 -12.74 20.68 2.98
N THR A 364 -11.68 20.21 2.33
CA THR A 364 -10.87 19.07 2.79
C THR A 364 -10.20 19.32 4.14
N LEU A 365 -9.79 20.56 4.44
CA LEU A 365 -9.23 20.93 5.76
C LEU A 365 -10.27 20.74 6.85
N ALA A 366 -11.47 21.30 6.68
CA ALA A 366 -12.55 21.13 7.66
C ALA A 366 -12.89 19.66 7.90
N ARG A 367 -12.87 18.83 6.85
CA ARG A 367 -13.09 17.39 6.97
C ARG A 367 -11.95 16.68 7.71
N ILE A 368 -10.69 17.02 7.43
CA ILE A 368 -9.53 16.49 8.17
C ILE A 368 -9.62 16.86 9.66
N HIS A 369 -9.99 18.10 9.99
CA HIS A 369 -10.19 18.52 11.37
C HIS A 369 -11.29 17.72 12.06
N ALA A 370 -12.45 17.57 11.42
CA ALA A 370 -13.55 16.75 11.95
C ALA A 370 -13.15 15.28 12.17
N TRP A 371 -12.38 14.70 11.25
CA TRP A 371 -11.87 13.33 11.41
C TRP A 371 -10.92 13.18 12.59
N ARG A 372 -10.06 14.17 12.85
CA ARG A 372 -9.17 14.18 14.02
C ARG A 372 -9.92 14.36 15.34
N GLU A 373 -11.05 15.06 15.33
CA GLU A 373 -11.93 15.12 16.50
C GLU A 373 -12.57 13.75 16.81
N ILE A 374 -12.97 13.00 15.78
CA ILE A 374 -13.57 11.66 15.92
C ILE A 374 -12.49 10.62 16.31
N CYS A 375 -11.34 10.67 15.66
CA CYS A 375 -10.24 9.74 15.85
C CYS A 375 -8.91 10.52 15.97
N PRO A 376 -8.50 10.90 17.19
CA PRO A 376 -7.26 11.68 17.40
C PRO A 376 -5.98 10.99 16.92
N ASP A 377 -5.99 9.65 16.85
CA ASP A 377 -4.87 8.84 16.38
C ASP A 377 -4.90 8.63 14.85
N ILE A 378 -5.80 9.29 14.11
CA ILE A 378 -5.92 9.08 12.66
C ILE A 378 -4.65 9.52 11.93
N VAL A 379 -4.15 8.60 11.11
CA VAL A 379 -3.02 8.76 10.21
C VAL A 379 -3.57 9.01 8.82
N ILE A 380 -3.27 10.18 8.28
CA ILE A 380 -3.70 10.55 6.94
C ILE A 380 -2.47 10.59 6.04
N ARG A 381 -2.45 9.67 5.08
CA ARG A 381 -1.48 9.64 3.99
C ARG A 381 -2.08 10.30 2.75
N SER A 382 -1.25 11.03 2.01
CA SER A 382 -1.63 11.51 0.68
C SER A 382 -0.44 11.54 -0.26
N THR A 383 -0.74 11.72 -1.53
CA THR A 383 0.23 11.98 -2.58
C THR A 383 -0.18 13.22 -3.35
N PHE A 384 0.79 14.08 -3.68
CA PHE A 384 0.58 15.31 -4.44
C PHE A 384 1.35 15.30 -5.76
N VAL A 385 0.81 16.02 -6.73
CA VAL A 385 1.44 16.23 -8.03
C VAL A 385 1.79 17.71 -8.13
N VAL A 386 3.07 18.01 -8.37
CA VAL A 386 3.57 19.37 -8.62
C VAL A 386 3.88 19.56 -10.09
N GLY A 387 3.70 20.78 -10.60
CA GLY A 387 3.96 21.08 -12.00
C GLY A 387 2.85 20.64 -12.96
N PHE A 388 1.62 20.46 -12.46
CA PHE A 388 0.47 20.17 -13.33
C PHE A 388 0.28 21.31 -14.35
N PRO A 389 -0.15 21.02 -15.60
CA PRO A 389 -0.29 22.05 -16.63
C PRO A 389 -1.14 23.23 -16.18
N GLY A 390 -0.56 24.42 -16.26
CA GLY A 390 -1.16 25.67 -15.83
C GLY A 390 -0.94 26.02 -14.35
N GLU A 391 -0.24 25.23 -13.53
CA GLU A 391 0.06 25.54 -12.12
C GLU A 391 1.01 26.74 -11.97
N THR A 392 0.54 27.79 -11.29
CA THR A 392 1.35 28.98 -11.00
C THR A 392 2.00 28.89 -9.63
N GLU A 393 2.92 29.83 -9.34
CA GLU A 393 3.54 29.91 -8.02
C GLU A 393 2.52 30.15 -6.90
N GLU A 394 1.45 30.91 -7.16
CA GLU A 394 0.39 31.14 -6.18
C GLU A 394 -0.39 29.87 -5.85
N ASP A 395 -0.65 29.00 -6.84
CA ASP A 395 -1.31 27.72 -6.58
C ASP A 395 -0.41 26.76 -5.82
N PHE A 396 0.88 26.75 -6.13
CA PHE A 396 1.87 25.94 -5.41
C PHE A 396 2.04 26.43 -3.98
N GLN A 397 2.13 27.75 -3.75
CA GLN A 397 2.17 28.31 -2.40
C GLN A 397 0.89 27.99 -1.61
N CYS A 398 -0.28 28.02 -2.26
CA CYS A 398 -1.53 27.56 -1.64
C CYS A 398 -1.47 26.09 -1.21
N LEU A 399 -0.79 25.21 -1.96
CA LEU A 399 -0.56 23.83 -1.57
C LEU A 399 0.38 23.73 -0.36
N LEU A 400 1.46 24.49 -0.32
CA LEU A 400 2.37 24.51 0.82
C LEU A 400 1.65 24.99 2.09
N ASP A 401 0.93 26.11 2.02
CA ASP A 401 0.15 26.65 3.14
C ASP A 401 -0.89 25.63 3.65
N TRP A 402 -1.57 24.96 2.71
CA TRP A 402 -2.51 23.89 3.04
C TRP A 402 -1.85 22.71 3.74
N LEU A 403 -0.64 22.30 3.34
CA LEU A 403 0.10 21.22 4.01
C LEU A 403 0.49 21.59 5.43
N VAL A 404 0.89 22.85 5.67
CA VAL A 404 1.18 23.36 7.02
C VAL A 404 -0.06 23.28 7.91
N GLU A 405 -1.23 23.70 7.41
CA GLU A 405 -2.47 23.65 8.18
C GLU A 405 -2.99 22.21 8.37
N ALA A 406 -2.94 21.41 7.30
CA ALA A 406 -3.40 20.03 7.32
C ALA A 406 -2.50 19.13 8.18
N ARG A 407 -1.21 19.42 8.34
CA ARG A 407 -0.21 18.60 9.06
C ARG A 407 -0.40 17.10 8.80
N LEU A 408 -0.41 16.68 7.53
CA LEU A 408 -0.60 15.28 7.17
C LEU A 408 0.53 14.40 7.74
N ASP A 409 0.21 13.15 8.06
CA ASP A 409 1.14 12.21 8.71
C ASP A 409 2.19 11.71 7.72
N ARG A 410 1.75 11.36 6.51
CA ARG A 410 2.60 10.81 5.45
C ARG A 410 2.27 11.49 4.14
N VAL A 411 3.27 12.06 3.47
CA VAL A 411 3.08 12.68 2.16
C VAL A 411 4.18 12.25 1.21
N GLY A 412 3.76 11.78 0.04
CA GLY A 412 4.63 11.69 -1.13
C GLY A 412 4.30 12.80 -2.12
N ALA A 413 5.25 13.14 -2.97
CA ALA A 413 5.03 14.01 -4.11
C ALA A 413 5.62 13.40 -5.38
N PHE A 414 5.10 13.82 -6.53
CA PHE A 414 5.65 13.48 -7.84
C PHE A 414 5.60 14.73 -8.72
N THR A 415 6.58 14.89 -9.59
CA THR A 415 6.48 15.86 -10.68
C THR A 415 5.46 15.35 -11.70
N TYR A 416 4.67 16.26 -12.26
CA TYR A 416 3.73 15.90 -13.32
C TYR A 416 4.49 15.39 -14.54
N SER A 417 4.17 14.17 -14.95
CA SER A 417 4.67 13.54 -16.16
C SER A 417 3.53 13.42 -17.17
N GLU A 418 3.81 13.80 -18.42
CA GLU A 418 2.87 13.67 -19.54
C GLU A 418 2.80 12.21 -19.96
N VAL A 419 1.71 11.53 -19.59
CA VAL A 419 1.44 10.16 -20.02
C VAL A 419 0.63 10.20 -21.30
N GLU A 420 0.99 9.37 -22.28
CA GLU A 420 0.26 9.26 -23.55
C GLU A 420 -1.23 8.97 -23.30
N GLY A 421 -2.12 9.68 -24.02
CA GLY A 421 -3.57 9.56 -23.86
C GLY A 421 -4.19 10.36 -22.69
N ALA A 422 -3.39 11.01 -21.83
CA ALA A 422 -3.91 11.90 -20.81
C ALA A 422 -4.44 13.21 -21.41
N VAL A 423 -5.70 13.56 -21.10
CA VAL A 423 -6.35 14.80 -21.57
C VAL A 423 -5.63 16.07 -21.08
N ALA A 424 -4.91 15.98 -19.96
CA ALA A 424 -4.15 17.09 -19.41
C ALA A 424 -3.00 17.55 -20.32
N ASN A 425 -2.54 16.72 -21.26
CA ASN A 425 -1.48 17.10 -22.20
C ASN A 425 -1.92 18.23 -23.14
N ASP A 426 -3.24 18.34 -23.41
CA ASP A 426 -3.83 19.39 -24.24
C ASP A 426 -4.06 20.71 -23.47
N LEU A 427 -3.79 20.75 -22.17
CA LEU A 427 -3.95 21.97 -21.37
C LEU A 427 -2.80 22.95 -21.67
N PRO A 428 -3.07 24.28 -21.68
CA PRO A 428 -2.05 25.28 -21.93
C PRO A 428 -1.13 25.48 -20.72
N ASN A 429 -0.01 26.17 -20.94
CA ASN A 429 0.92 26.65 -19.91
C ASN A 429 1.56 25.51 -19.09
N HIS A 430 2.15 24.55 -19.79
CA HIS A 430 2.97 23.51 -19.16
C HIS A 430 4.10 24.11 -18.33
N VAL A 431 4.31 23.54 -17.15
CA VAL A 431 5.35 24.00 -16.21
C VAL A 431 6.70 23.44 -16.66
N PRO A 432 7.77 24.24 -16.77
CA PRO A 432 9.11 23.75 -17.08
C PRO A 432 9.64 22.74 -16.05
N GLU A 433 10.43 21.74 -16.49
CA GLU A 433 10.94 20.66 -15.62
C GLU A 433 11.77 21.14 -14.43
N ASP A 434 12.58 22.19 -14.61
CA ASP A 434 13.36 22.82 -13.54
C ASP A 434 12.46 23.40 -12.43
N VAL A 435 11.34 24.01 -12.82
CA VAL A 435 10.33 24.51 -11.88
C VAL A 435 9.58 23.35 -11.21
N LYS A 436 9.27 22.26 -11.94
CA LYS A 436 8.64 21.07 -11.32
C LYS A 436 9.54 20.48 -10.24
N GLN A 437 10.83 20.36 -10.53
CA GLN A 437 11.83 19.82 -9.62
C GLN A 437 12.02 20.71 -8.39
N GLU A 438 12.14 22.04 -8.59
CA GLU A 438 12.21 23.01 -7.49
C GLU A 438 10.99 22.90 -6.55
N ARG A 439 9.77 22.80 -7.12
CA ARG A 439 8.54 22.63 -6.36
C ARG A 439 8.49 21.30 -5.61
N TYR A 440 8.93 20.22 -6.25
CA TYR A 440 9.03 18.92 -5.60
C TYR A 440 9.93 18.97 -4.37
N GLU A 441 11.11 19.57 -4.50
CA GLU A 441 12.07 19.73 -3.41
C GLU A 441 11.50 20.59 -2.28
N ARG A 442 10.92 21.76 -2.59
CA ARG A 442 10.28 22.64 -1.60
C ARG A 442 9.16 21.94 -0.84
N LEU A 443 8.32 21.16 -1.53
CA LEU A 443 7.25 20.40 -0.90
C LEU A 443 7.81 19.30 0.01
N MET A 444 8.78 18.52 -0.46
CA MET A 444 9.34 17.42 0.33
C MET A 444 10.14 17.91 1.53
N THR A 445 10.86 19.03 1.42
CA THR A 445 11.51 19.69 2.56
C THR A 445 10.48 20.13 3.61
N LEU A 446 9.39 20.78 3.19
CA LEU A 446 8.32 21.17 4.13
C LEU A 446 7.70 19.95 4.81
N GLN A 447 7.42 18.88 4.04
CA GLN A 447 6.85 17.66 4.61
C GLN A 447 7.81 16.98 5.59
N GLN A 448 9.11 16.97 5.31
CA GLN A 448 10.12 16.41 6.21
C GLN A 448 10.01 17.04 7.61
N ASP A 449 9.89 18.37 7.67
CA ASP A 449 9.71 19.09 8.94
C ASP A 449 8.40 18.71 9.65
N ILE A 450 7.29 18.60 8.90
CA ILE A 450 5.99 18.18 9.46
C ILE A 450 6.07 16.75 10.00
N SER A 451 6.65 15.83 9.23
CA SER A 451 6.83 14.42 9.59
C SER A 451 7.67 14.29 10.86
N ALA A 452 8.84 14.94 10.89
CA ALA A 452 9.71 14.96 12.06
C ALA A 452 8.98 15.46 13.31
N GLN A 453 8.23 16.57 13.23
CA GLN A 453 7.45 17.08 14.36
C GLN A 453 6.42 16.05 14.86
N LYS A 454 5.70 15.38 13.95
CA LYS A 454 4.67 14.40 14.32
C LYS A 454 5.24 13.11 14.90
N LEU A 455 6.42 12.68 14.45
CA LEU A 455 7.10 11.51 15.01
C LEU A 455 7.74 11.81 16.36
N GLN A 456 8.29 13.01 16.55
CA GLN A 456 8.77 13.48 17.85
C GLN A 456 7.66 13.50 18.91
N GLU A 457 6.41 13.78 18.54
CA GLU A 457 5.24 13.66 19.41
C GLU A 457 4.94 12.20 19.86
N LYS A 458 5.61 11.19 19.28
CA LYS A 458 5.48 9.78 19.66
C LYS A 458 6.52 9.31 20.68
N ILE A 459 7.60 10.06 20.90
CA ILE A 459 8.63 9.72 21.89
C ILE A 459 8.01 9.60 23.29
N GLY A 460 8.39 8.56 24.02
CA GLY A 460 7.88 8.20 25.34
C GLY A 460 6.50 7.53 25.32
N LYS A 461 5.89 7.30 24.15
CA LYS A 461 4.64 6.54 24.04
C LYS A 461 4.93 5.06 23.82
N THR A 462 4.02 4.23 24.29
CA THR A 462 4.00 2.81 23.99
C THR A 462 3.19 2.58 22.71
N LEU A 463 3.68 1.74 21.79
CA LEU A 463 2.99 1.38 20.56
C LEU A 463 2.96 -0.14 20.37
N MET A 464 1.88 -0.63 19.76
CA MET A 464 1.83 -2.00 19.25
C MET A 464 2.38 -2.00 17.82
N VAL A 465 3.38 -2.85 17.56
CA VAL A 465 4.06 -2.96 16.26
C VAL A 465 4.04 -4.39 15.76
N LEU A 466 4.01 -4.57 14.44
CA LEU A 466 4.08 -5.84 13.74
C LEU A 466 5.49 -6.02 13.17
N VAL A 467 6.16 -7.12 13.51
CA VAL A 467 7.52 -7.41 13.03
C VAL A 467 7.46 -7.87 11.57
N ASP A 468 8.07 -7.12 10.66
CA ASP A 468 8.19 -7.52 9.25
C ASP A 468 9.48 -8.28 8.98
N GLU A 469 10.59 -7.83 9.54
CA GLU A 469 11.93 -8.39 9.32
C GLU A 469 12.74 -8.39 10.63
N ILE A 470 13.74 -9.27 10.70
CA ILE A 470 14.65 -9.36 11.83
C ILE A 470 16.08 -9.45 11.32
N ASP A 471 16.91 -8.50 11.72
CA ASP A 471 18.36 -8.63 11.64
C ASP A 471 18.86 -9.31 12.92
N ARG A 472 19.25 -10.58 12.79
CA ARG A 472 19.74 -11.38 13.92
C ARG A 472 21.19 -11.06 14.28
N GLU A 473 21.96 -10.50 13.37
CA GLU A 473 23.36 -10.16 13.62
C GLU A 473 23.45 -8.90 14.49
N GLU A 474 22.63 -7.91 14.18
CA GLU A 474 22.54 -6.65 14.93
C GLU A 474 21.53 -6.71 16.10
N GLY A 475 20.68 -7.74 16.16
CA GLY A 475 19.67 -7.86 17.22
C GLY A 475 18.55 -6.82 17.10
N VAL A 476 18.17 -6.47 15.87
CA VAL A 476 17.18 -5.43 15.55
C VAL A 476 15.99 -6.04 14.82
N ALA A 477 14.77 -5.70 15.23
CA ALA A 477 13.56 -5.99 14.47
C ALA A 477 13.08 -4.75 13.71
N ILE A 478 12.82 -4.92 12.41
CA ILE A 478 12.20 -3.90 11.56
C ILE A 478 10.68 -4.15 11.60
N CYS A 479 9.96 -3.20 12.16
CA CYS A 479 8.53 -3.33 12.42
C CYS A 479 7.73 -2.20 11.74
N ARG A 480 6.40 -2.37 11.74
CA ARG A 480 5.43 -1.32 11.38
C ARG A 480 4.39 -1.14 12.47
N SER A 481 3.90 0.07 12.64
CA SER A 481 2.80 0.35 13.55
C SER A 481 1.44 0.41 12.81
N TYR A 482 0.39 0.78 13.54
CA TYR A 482 -0.89 1.13 12.92
C TYR A 482 -0.77 2.30 11.93
N ALA A 483 0.32 3.07 11.97
CA ALA A 483 0.56 4.25 11.14
C ALA A 483 1.29 3.96 9.81
N ASP A 484 1.74 2.72 9.59
CA ASP A 484 2.72 2.44 8.54
C ASP A 484 2.25 1.30 7.63
N ALA A 485 2.04 1.62 6.35
CA ALA A 485 1.87 0.64 5.29
C ALA A 485 3.22 0.06 4.84
N PRO A 486 3.29 -1.23 4.44
CA PRO A 486 4.49 -1.83 3.87
C PRO A 486 5.02 -1.07 2.65
N GLU A 487 6.34 -1.04 2.49
CA GLU A 487 7.08 -0.52 1.32
C GLU A 487 6.96 0.98 1.04
N ILE A 488 5.99 1.70 1.62
CA ILE A 488 5.68 3.09 1.23
C ILE A 488 5.72 4.10 2.38
N ASP A 489 5.66 3.64 3.64
CA ASP A 489 5.75 4.48 4.83
C ASP A 489 7.02 4.14 5.64
N GLY A 490 7.22 4.79 6.78
CA GLY A 490 8.38 4.56 7.64
C GLY A 490 8.32 3.27 8.46
N HIS A 491 9.41 2.99 9.17
CA HIS A 491 9.56 1.82 10.02
C HIS A 491 9.65 2.18 11.50
N VAL A 492 9.39 1.18 12.33
CA VAL A 492 9.74 1.19 13.76
C VAL A 492 10.88 0.20 13.96
N TYR A 493 12.07 0.70 14.23
CA TYR A 493 13.24 -0.12 14.55
C TYR A 493 13.21 -0.44 16.05
N VAL A 494 13.20 -1.73 16.38
CA VAL A 494 13.17 -2.21 17.75
C VAL A 494 14.50 -2.88 18.06
N ASP A 495 15.27 -2.26 18.94
CA ASP A 495 16.61 -2.74 19.32
C ASP A 495 16.53 -3.78 20.46
N ASP A 496 17.64 -4.48 20.67
CA ASP A 496 17.85 -5.46 21.76
C ASP A 496 16.78 -6.58 21.79
N ILE A 497 16.30 -7.01 20.63
CA ILE A 497 15.29 -8.08 20.57
C ILE A 497 15.88 -9.44 20.96
N ASP A 498 15.11 -10.23 21.71
CA ASP A 498 15.52 -11.58 22.07
C ASP A 498 15.41 -12.59 20.91
N ALA A 499 15.99 -13.77 21.09
CA ALA A 499 15.93 -14.85 20.12
C ALA A 499 14.50 -15.44 19.94
N HIS A 500 13.55 -15.09 20.80
CA HIS A 500 12.17 -15.59 20.76
C HIS A 500 11.25 -14.74 19.88
N VAL A 501 11.57 -13.46 19.64
CA VAL A 501 10.85 -12.59 18.70
C VAL A 501 10.84 -13.22 17.30
N LYS A 502 9.68 -13.23 16.64
CA LYS A 502 9.49 -13.80 15.30
C LYS A 502 8.85 -12.80 14.35
N VAL A 503 9.17 -12.92 13.06
CA VAL A 503 8.44 -12.23 11.98
C VAL A 503 6.95 -12.57 12.06
N GLY A 504 6.10 -11.57 11.86
CA GLY A 504 4.65 -11.66 11.98
C GLY A 504 4.10 -11.62 13.42
N GLN A 505 4.97 -11.45 14.41
CA GLN A 505 4.56 -11.24 15.81
C GLN A 505 4.19 -9.77 16.06
N PHE A 506 3.21 -9.56 16.93
CA PHE A 506 2.96 -8.24 17.51
C PHE A 506 3.81 -8.05 18.78
N LEU A 507 4.48 -6.90 18.88
CA LEU A 507 5.22 -6.47 20.07
C LEU A 507 4.57 -5.20 20.63
N THR A 508 4.69 -5.02 21.94
CA THR A 508 4.39 -3.74 22.61
C THR A 508 5.71 -3.10 22.96
N VAL A 509 6.01 -1.95 22.35
CA VAL A 509 7.33 -1.29 22.43
C VAL A 509 7.18 0.13 22.95
N THR A 510 8.24 0.67 23.56
CA THR A 510 8.30 2.07 23.97
C THR A 510 9.15 2.84 22.97
N ILE A 511 8.62 3.94 22.44
CA ILE A 511 9.33 4.79 21.49
C ILE A 511 10.32 5.66 22.25
N ASP A 512 11.60 5.53 21.91
CA ASP A 512 12.71 6.18 22.59
C ASP A 512 13.26 7.37 21.81
N ASP A 513 13.27 7.27 20.47
CA ASP A 513 13.73 8.33 19.57
C ASP A 513 12.94 8.31 18.24
N ALA A 514 13.09 9.38 17.45
CA ALA A 514 12.44 9.54 16.14
C ALA A 514 13.35 10.29 15.17
N SER A 515 13.45 9.79 13.93
CA SER A 515 14.01 10.54 12.80
C SER A 515 12.91 11.35 12.10
N GLU A 516 13.19 11.84 10.90
CA GLU A 516 12.20 12.51 10.07
C GLU A 516 11.12 11.57 9.53
N TYR A 517 11.41 10.26 9.41
CA TYR A 517 10.50 9.29 8.81
C TYR A 517 10.23 8.05 9.66
N ASP A 518 11.17 7.69 10.54
CA ASP A 518 11.19 6.44 11.29
C ASP A 518 11.18 6.66 12.80
N LEU A 519 10.80 5.61 13.52
CA LEU A 519 10.81 5.55 14.97
C LEU A 519 11.82 4.52 15.47
N PHE A 520 12.42 4.79 16.62
CA PHE A 520 13.33 3.88 17.30
C PHE A 520 12.75 3.55 18.67
N ALA A 521 12.78 2.27 19.03
CA ALA A 521 12.04 1.76 20.17
C ALA A 521 12.80 0.65 20.89
N SER A 522 12.47 0.48 22.16
CA SER A 522 12.91 -0.63 22.99
C SER A 522 11.75 -1.57 23.28
N TYR A 523 12.07 -2.86 23.36
CA TYR A 523 11.15 -3.92 23.74
C TYR A 523 11.56 -4.51 25.09
N GLN A 524 10.64 -4.51 26.04
CA GLN A 524 10.80 -5.23 27.31
C GLN A 524 9.91 -6.47 27.25
N ALA A 525 10.53 -7.65 27.22
CA ALA A 525 9.87 -8.94 27.09
C ALA A 525 9.01 -9.33 28.32
#